data_AF-A0A7Y3ULA0-F1
#
_entry.id   AF-A0A7Y3ULA0-F1
#
_cell.length_a   1.000
_cell.length_b   1.000
_cell.length_c   1.000
_cell.angle_alpha   90.00
_cell.angle_beta   90.00
_cell.angle_gamma   90.00
#
_symmetry.space_group_name_H-M   'P 1'
#
loop_
_entity.id
_entity.type
_entity.pdbx_description
1 polymer ?
#
loop_
_entity_poly.entity_id
_entity_poly.type
_entity_poly.pdbx_seq_one_letter_code
_entity_poly.pdbx_strand_id
1 'polypeptide(L)'
;MKYEIRELAEPDVKETVKLFQAIIDELHAESPASERKHFKAAYTVKKVTEHITEKDSVYLVGKLGEEIVSFMFAWITDGIGNIHWLGVKLPFRGKGYSKILLDETINLFTKRSCYEARIFSSYPKERGIHQLFRSSGFEQKATIDEQFFGVSIIQMVKVLAPTPLKMREKKIILAGEAGQGIKLMAHTLGNILAKMNKEVSLNIIYGAAVRGGEITAELIYSDEKIETPFFEKADVGLCLSKSKKALVNAKEIIIDTAACNQECTGCDIICPVSDRVPFSQISSDEFNSPVFVNMIALGRLLSMIGIKIEAIDFRSELHARFQEENTRAIKYGYTYQD
;
A
#
# COMPACT_ATOMS: atom_id res chain seq x y z
N MET A 1 -3.76 -33.00 -29.03
CA MET A 1 -3.88 -31.56 -29.36
C MET A 1 -2.89 -30.79 -28.50
N LYS A 2 -2.21 -29.80 -29.07
CA LYS A 2 -1.20 -29.00 -28.34
C LYS A 2 -1.91 -27.95 -27.48
N TYR A 3 -1.48 -27.78 -26.24
CA TYR A 3 -1.95 -26.72 -25.35
C TYR A 3 -1.20 -25.43 -25.67
N GLU A 4 -1.93 -24.37 -25.96
CA GLU A 4 -1.38 -23.05 -26.30
C GLU A 4 -1.91 -21.99 -25.34
N ILE A 5 -1.03 -21.09 -24.91
CA ILE A 5 -1.40 -19.93 -24.09
C ILE A 5 -1.39 -18.69 -24.98
N ARG A 6 -2.42 -17.86 -24.85
CA ARG A 6 -2.52 -16.56 -25.52
C ARG A 6 -3.08 -15.52 -24.55
N GLU A 7 -2.78 -14.26 -24.82
CA GLU A 7 -3.49 -13.15 -24.19
C GLU A 7 -4.97 -13.19 -24.61
N LEU A 8 -5.87 -12.89 -23.68
CA LEU A 8 -7.30 -12.92 -23.91
C LEU A 8 -7.69 -11.82 -24.91
N ALA A 9 -8.24 -12.24 -26.05
CA ALA A 9 -8.77 -11.35 -27.07
C ALA A 9 -10.30 -11.27 -27.02
N GLU A 10 -10.86 -10.20 -27.58
CA GLU A 10 -12.31 -9.92 -27.59
C GLU A 10 -13.19 -11.13 -28.03
N PRO A 11 -12.84 -11.92 -29.07
CA PRO A 11 -13.65 -13.07 -29.48
C PRO A 11 -13.78 -14.15 -28.40
N ASP A 12 -12.75 -14.30 -27.56
CA ASP A 12 -12.65 -15.35 -26.55
C ASP A 12 -13.23 -14.90 -25.18
N VAL A 13 -13.55 -13.61 -25.00
CA VAL A 13 -14.04 -13.05 -23.72
C VAL A 13 -15.32 -13.75 -23.26
N LYS A 14 -16.29 -13.92 -24.17
CA LYS A 14 -17.60 -14.48 -23.81
C LYS A 14 -17.49 -15.92 -23.32
N GLU A 15 -16.64 -16.73 -23.95
CA GLU A 15 -16.42 -18.12 -23.55
C GLU A 15 -15.60 -18.20 -22.24
N THR A 16 -14.60 -17.35 -22.09
CA THR A 16 -13.78 -17.26 -20.88
C THR A 16 -14.61 -16.87 -19.66
N VAL A 17 -15.49 -15.87 -19.79
CA VAL A 17 -16.41 -15.45 -18.72
C VAL A 17 -17.39 -16.56 -18.35
N LYS A 18 -17.89 -17.34 -19.32
CA LYS A 18 -18.72 -18.51 -19.03
C LYS A 18 -17.95 -19.57 -18.23
N LEU A 19 -16.71 -19.85 -18.61
CA LEU A 19 -15.85 -20.79 -17.88
C LEU A 19 -15.60 -20.30 -16.45
N PHE A 20 -15.27 -19.01 -16.28
CA PHE A 20 -15.13 -18.40 -14.96
C PHE A 20 -16.40 -18.55 -14.11
N GLN A 21 -17.57 -18.20 -14.66
CA GLN A 21 -18.84 -18.31 -13.93
C GLN A 21 -19.16 -19.76 -13.51
N ALA A 22 -18.85 -20.73 -14.36
CA ALA A 22 -19.02 -22.15 -14.03
C ALA A 22 -18.09 -22.62 -12.90
N ILE A 23 -16.83 -22.15 -12.89
CA ILE A 23 -15.90 -22.44 -11.80
C ILE A 23 -16.34 -21.79 -10.49
N ILE A 24 -16.86 -20.55 -10.52
CA ILE A 24 -17.42 -19.91 -9.33
C ILE A 24 -18.61 -20.71 -8.78
N ASP A 25 -19.51 -21.19 -9.65
CA ASP A 25 -20.62 -22.03 -9.19
C ASP A 25 -20.18 -23.34 -8.54
N GLU A 26 -19.07 -23.91 -9.01
CA GLU A 26 -18.48 -25.12 -8.46
C GLU A 26 -17.80 -24.87 -7.12
N LEU A 27 -16.89 -23.88 -7.05
CA LEU A 27 -16.11 -23.56 -5.85
C LEU A 27 -16.97 -23.04 -4.70
N HIS A 28 -18.09 -22.38 -5.03
CA HIS A 28 -19.02 -21.80 -4.07
C HIS A 28 -20.39 -22.48 -4.10
N ALA A 29 -20.43 -23.78 -4.40
CA ALA A 29 -21.68 -24.55 -4.47
C ALA A 29 -22.47 -24.48 -3.15
N GLU A 30 -21.76 -24.44 -2.01
CA GLU A 30 -22.34 -24.33 -0.66
C GLU A 30 -22.69 -22.89 -0.26
N SER A 31 -22.21 -21.88 -1.00
CA SER A 31 -22.49 -20.47 -0.71
C SER A 31 -23.87 -20.02 -1.23
N PRO A 32 -24.50 -19.03 -0.56
CA PRO A 32 -25.72 -18.40 -1.03
C PRO A 32 -25.59 -17.87 -2.47
N ALA A 33 -26.71 -17.90 -3.21
CA ALA A 33 -26.74 -17.40 -4.60
C ALA A 33 -26.35 -15.90 -4.71
N SER A 34 -26.60 -15.10 -3.67
CA SER A 34 -26.19 -13.70 -3.58
C SER A 34 -24.66 -13.53 -3.56
N GLU A 35 -23.95 -14.40 -2.83
CA GLU A 35 -22.49 -14.39 -2.73
C GLU A 35 -21.85 -14.83 -4.04
N ARG A 36 -22.35 -15.91 -4.66
CA ARG A 36 -21.95 -16.31 -6.02
C ARG A 36 -22.16 -15.21 -7.04
N LYS A 37 -23.28 -14.47 -6.94
CA LYS A 37 -23.55 -13.33 -7.81
C LYS A 37 -22.54 -12.20 -7.59
N HIS A 38 -22.09 -11.97 -6.36
CA HIS A 38 -21.08 -10.97 -6.04
C HIS A 38 -19.74 -11.26 -6.75
N PHE A 39 -19.22 -12.49 -6.64
CA PHE A 39 -18.00 -12.90 -7.36
C PHE A 39 -18.15 -12.74 -8.89
N LYS A 40 -19.31 -13.14 -9.44
CA LYS A 40 -19.59 -13.01 -10.88
C LYS A 40 -19.72 -11.57 -11.36
N ALA A 41 -20.18 -10.65 -10.51
CA ALA A 41 -20.35 -9.24 -10.86
C ALA A 41 -19.02 -8.49 -11.05
N ALA A 42 -17.92 -9.03 -10.50
CA ALA A 42 -16.58 -8.50 -10.74
C ALA A 42 -16.10 -8.78 -12.18
N TYR A 43 -16.54 -9.89 -12.79
CA TYR A 43 -16.06 -10.38 -14.09
C TYR A 43 -17.21 -10.60 -15.09
N THR A 44 -17.90 -9.51 -15.44
CA THR A 44 -18.89 -9.54 -16.52
C THR A 44 -18.21 -9.42 -17.89
N VAL A 45 -18.88 -9.85 -18.97
CA VAL A 45 -18.36 -9.69 -20.34
C VAL A 45 -17.93 -8.24 -20.60
N LYS A 46 -18.75 -7.27 -20.21
CA LYS A 46 -18.43 -5.84 -20.34
C LYS A 46 -17.13 -5.47 -19.63
N LYS A 47 -17.01 -5.79 -18.33
CA LYS A 47 -15.82 -5.43 -17.53
C LYS A 47 -14.55 -6.13 -18.04
N VAL A 48 -14.66 -7.40 -18.41
CA VAL A 48 -13.52 -8.15 -18.96
C VAL A 48 -13.09 -7.56 -20.31
N THR A 49 -14.04 -7.17 -21.18
CA THR A 49 -13.73 -6.47 -22.43
C THR A 49 -13.05 -5.12 -22.18
N GLU A 50 -13.45 -4.38 -21.15
CA GLU A 50 -12.76 -3.14 -20.75
C GLU A 50 -11.32 -3.45 -20.27
N HIS A 51 -11.15 -4.44 -19.37
CA HIS A 51 -9.86 -4.78 -18.80
C HIS A 51 -8.84 -5.33 -19.80
N ILE A 52 -9.24 -6.09 -20.83
CA ILE A 52 -8.28 -6.56 -21.86
C ILE A 52 -7.61 -5.41 -22.64
N THR A 53 -8.19 -4.20 -22.62
CA THR A 53 -7.59 -3.01 -23.25
C THR A 53 -6.65 -2.24 -22.32
N GLU A 54 -6.69 -2.53 -21.02
CA GLU A 54 -5.85 -1.87 -20.03
C GLU A 54 -4.42 -2.43 -20.09
N LYS A 55 -3.44 -1.53 -20.17
CA LYS A 55 -2.02 -1.90 -20.24
C LYS A 55 -1.56 -2.75 -19.05
N ASP A 56 -2.15 -2.49 -17.88
CA ASP A 56 -1.76 -3.15 -16.64
C ASP A 56 -2.50 -4.48 -16.41
N SER A 57 -3.49 -4.82 -17.25
CA SER A 57 -4.15 -6.11 -17.19
C SER A 57 -3.31 -7.23 -17.82
N VAL A 58 -3.35 -8.41 -17.20
CA VAL A 58 -2.67 -9.64 -17.62
C VAL A 58 -3.70 -10.76 -17.63
N TYR A 59 -4.45 -10.86 -18.72
CA TYR A 59 -5.54 -11.83 -18.87
C TYR A 59 -5.11 -12.86 -19.89
N LEU A 60 -4.97 -14.12 -19.48
CA LEU A 60 -4.51 -15.21 -20.33
C LEU A 60 -5.57 -16.29 -20.47
N VAL A 61 -5.56 -16.95 -21.62
CA VAL A 61 -6.35 -18.16 -21.87
C VAL A 61 -5.46 -19.29 -22.35
N GLY A 62 -5.76 -20.50 -21.89
CA GLY A 62 -5.18 -21.73 -22.41
C GLY A 62 -6.18 -22.44 -23.30
N LYS A 63 -5.78 -22.77 -24.53
CA LYS A 63 -6.63 -23.43 -25.53
C LYS A 63 -6.06 -24.80 -25.92
N LEU A 64 -6.95 -25.75 -26.19
CA LEU A 64 -6.64 -27.01 -26.87
C LEU A 64 -7.35 -27.01 -28.23
N GLY A 65 -6.65 -26.61 -29.28
CA GLY A 65 -7.31 -26.23 -30.54
C GLY A 65 -8.12 -24.96 -30.34
N GLU A 66 -9.41 -24.99 -30.67
CA GLU A 66 -10.32 -23.84 -30.50
C GLU A 66 -10.96 -23.77 -29.10
N GLU A 67 -10.94 -24.86 -28.32
CA GLU A 67 -11.61 -24.92 -27.02
C GLU A 67 -10.80 -24.19 -25.94
N ILE A 68 -11.44 -23.27 -25.21
CA ILE A 68 -10.84 -22.65 -24.02
C ILE A 68 -10.94 -23.61 -22.83
N VAL A 69 -9.77 -24.03 -22.32
CA VAL A 69 -9.68 -25.01 -21.24
C VAL A 69 -9.24 -24.39 -19.91
N SER A 70 -8.64 -23.21 -19.92
CA SER A 70 -8.17 -22.52 -18.72
C SER A 70 -8.05 -21.03 -18.93
N PHE A 71 -8.05 -20.28 -17.82
CA PHE A 71 -7.87 -18.83 -17.84
C PHE A 71 -7.08 -18.33 -16.62
N MET A 72 -6.47 -17.16 -16.77
CA MET A 72 -5.82 -16.39 -15.72
C MET A 72 -6.33 -14.96 -15.78
N PHE A 73 -6.78 -14.42 -14.65
CA PHE A 73 -7.03 -13.00 -14.46
C PHE A 73 -6.05 -12.43 -13.44
N ALA A 74 -5.24 -11.50 -13.91
CA ALA A 74 -4.24 -10.82 -13.13
C ALA A 74 -4.09 -9.37 -13.62
N TRP A 75 -3.46 -8.53 -12.80
CA TRP A 75 -3.12 -7.16 -13.17
C TRP A 75 -1.82 -6.72 -12.50
N ILE A 76 -1.26 -5.62 -12.96
CA ILE A 76 -0.04 -5.02 -12.43
C ILE A 76 -0.41 -3.72 -11.72
N THR A 77 0.13 -3.50 -10.54
CA THR A 77 0.00 -2.21 -9.85
C THR A 77 1.32 -1.93 -9.15
N ASP A 78 1.90 -0.76 -9.42
CA ASP A 78 3.16 -0.31 -8.83
C ASP A 78 4.30 -1.35 -8.91
N GLY A 79 4.43 -2.06 -10.04
CA GLY A 79 5.45 -3.09 -10.22
C GLY A 79 5.20 -4.40 -9.47
N ILE A 80 3.98 -4.60 -8.94
CA ILE A 80 3.51 -5.85 -8.34
C ILE A 80 2.52 -6.51 -9.29
N GLY A 81 2.78 -7.75 -9.67
CA GLY A 81 1.83 -8.60 -10.39
C GLY A 81 0.84 -9.26 -9.42
N ASN A 82 -0.40 -8.82 -9.44
CA ASN A 82 -1.49 -9.35 -8.62
C ASN A 82 -2.23 -10.45 -9.39
N ILE A 83 -2.15 -11.67 -8.90
CA ILE A 83 -2.92 -12.83 -9.40
C ILE A 83 -4.23 -12.88 -8.63
N HIS A 84 -5.36 -12.90 -9.35
CA HIS A 84 -6.68 -12.93 -8.71
C HIS A 84 -7.43 -14.24 -8.99
N TRP A 85 -7.56 -14.64 -10.26
CA TRP A 85 -8.24 -15.89 -10.60
C TRP A 85 -7.42 -16.76 -11.55
N LEU A 86 -7.29 -18.03 -11.18
CA LEU A 86 -6.72 -19.08 -12.02
C LEU A 86 -7.72 -20.23 -12.09
N GLY A 87 -8.19 -20.54 -13.29
CA GLY A 87 -9.22 -21.56 -13.51
C GLY A 87 -8.82 -22.57 -14.58
N VAL A 88 -9.13 -23.85 -14.34
CA VAL A 88 -9.02 -24.92 -15.35
C VAL A 88 -10.33 -25.70 -15.38
N LYS A 89 -10.86 -25.91 -16.58
CA LYS A 89 -12.09 -26.66 -16.83
C LYS A 89 -11.96 -28.10 -16.30
N LEU A 90 -13.01 -28.59 -15.63
CA LEU A 90 -13.00 -29.83 -14.82
C LEU A 90 -12.34 -31.05 -15.51
N PRO A 91 -12.65 -31.40 -16.78
CA PRO A 91 -12.06 -32.58 -17.46
C PRO A 91 -10.55 -32.46 -17.75
N PHE A 92 -9.98 -31.28 -17.56
CA PHE A 92 -8.59 -30.95 -17.86
C PHE A 92 -7.75 -30.69 -16.60
N ARG A 93 -8.35 -30.76 -15.40
CA ARG A 93 -7.63 -30.66 -14.13
C ARG A 93 -6.71 -31.87 -13.93
N GLY A 94 -5.60 -31.67 -13.21
CA GLY A 94 -4.57 -32.69 -13.01
C GLY A 94 -3.60 -32.89 -14.20
N LYS A 95 -3.82 -32.22 -15.33
CA LYS A 95 -2.95 -32.31 -16.53
C LYS A 95 -1.81 -31.28 -16.56
N GLY A 96 -1.63 -30.51 -15.48
CA GLY A 96 -0.55 -29.52 -15.35
C GLY A 96 -0.82 -28.14 -15.95
N TYR A 97 -1.97 -27.90 -16.61
CA TYR A 97 -2.27 -26.62 -17.26
C TYR A 97 -2.24 -25.42 -16.31
N SER A 98 -2.65 -25.58 -15.04
CA SER A 98 -2.54 -24.52 -14.02
C SER A 98 -1.11 -24.05 -13.82
N LYS A 99 -0.14 -24.99 -13.81
CA LYS A 99 1.28 -24.68 -13.63
C LYS A 99 1.83 -23.96 -14.86
N ILE A 100 1.53 -24.47 -16.05
CA ILE A 100 1.99 -23.86 -17.30
C ILE A 100 1.46 -22.42 -17.42
N LEU A 101 0.18 -22.19 -17.06
CA LEU A 101 -0.42 -20.85 -17.10
C LEU A 101 0.15 -19.91 -16.03
N LEU A 102 0.41 -20.42 -14.82
CA LEU A 102 1.07 -19.66 -13.76
C LEU A 102 2.50 -19.26 -14.15
N ASP A 103 3.27 -20.19 -14.71
CA ASP A 103 4.66 -19.93 -15.12
C ASP A 103 4.70 -18.89 -16.25
N GLU A 104 3.78 -18.94 -17.22
CA GLU A 104 3.69 -17.90 -18.26
C GLU A 104 3.25 -16.54 -17.71
N THR A 105 2.34 -16.53 -16.73
CA THR A 105 1.93 -15.29 -16.04
C THR A 105 3.13 -14.64 -15.33
N ILE A 106 3.94 -15.44 -14.64
CA ILE A 106 5.17 -14.97 -13.98
C ILE A 106 6.19 -14.45 -15.01
N ASN A 107 6.33 -15.13 -16.15
CA ASN A 107 7.19 -14.67 -17.24
C ASN A 107 6.75 -13.29 -17.76
N LEU A 108 5.45 -13.08 -17.93
CA LEU A 108 4.90 -11.79 -18.35
C LEU A 108 5.13 -10.70 -17.30
N PHE A 109 4.91 -10.99 -16.02
CA PHE A 109 5.24 -10.05 -14.93
C PHE A 109 6.72 -9.67 -14.97
N THR A 110 7.61 -10.65 -15.15
CA THR A 110 9.06 -10.41 -15.23
C THR A 110 9.41 -9.55 -16.45
N LYS A 111 8.81 -9.82 -17.63
CA LYS A 111 8.98 -9.00 -18.85
C LYS A 111 8.45 -7.57 -18.69
N ARG A 112 7.42 -7.37 -17.85
CA ARG A 112 6.85 -6.07 -17.53
C ARG A 112 7.52 -5.40 -16.32
N SER A 113 8.72 -5.85 -15.93
CA SER A 113 9.54 -5.30 -14.84
C SER A 113 8.87 -5.34 -13.46
N CYS A 114 7.96 -6.29 -13.21
CA CYS A 114 7.45 -6.51 -11.87
C CYS A 114 8.55 -7.11 -10.98
N TYR A 115 8.66 -6.62 -9.75
CA TYR A 115 9.59 -7.17 -8.75
C TYR A 115 8.95 -8.23 -7.87
N GLU A 116 7.62 -8.25 -7.79
CA GLU A 116 6.87 -9.16 -6.94
C GLU A 116 5.66 -9.70 -7.69
N ALA A 117 5.36 -10.99 -7.52
CA ALA A 117 4.07 -11.58 -7.82
C ALA A 117 3.36 -11.93 -6.51
N ARG A 118 2.08 -11.58 -6.39
CA ARG A 118 1.29 -11.76 -5.18
C ARG A 118 -0.05 -12.39 -5.49
N ILE A 119 -0.52 -13.22 -4.57
CA ILE A 119 -1.90 -13.73 -4.55
C ILE A 119 -2.46 -13.70 -3.12
N PHE A 120 -3.75 -13.35 -3.03
CA PHE A 120 -4.55 -13.58 -1.84
C PHE A 120 -5.40 -14.83 -2.08
N SER A 121 -5.07 -15.92 -1.41
CA SER A 121 -5.82 -17.16 -1.48
C SER A 121 -6.86 -17.20 -0.37
N SER A 122 -8.14 -17.11 -0.75
CA SER A 122 -9.28 -17.22 0.17
C SER A 122 -9.68 -18.67 0.48
N TYR A 123 -8.91 -19.67 0.00
CA TYR A 123 -9.20 -21.10 0.18
C TYR A 123 -8.03 -21.84 0.85
N PRO A 124 -7.71 -21.50 2.11
CA PRO A 124 -6.57 -22.07 2.85
C PRO A 124 -6.61 -23.59 2.99
N LYS A 125 -7.82 -24.17 2.88
CA LYS A 125 -8.06 -25.62 3.02
C LYS A 125 -7.81 -26.39 1.71
N GLU A 126 -7.77 -25.72 0.55
CA GLU A 126 -7.48 -26.37 -0.73
C GLU A 126 -5.99 -26.62 -0.92
N ARG A 127 -5.55 -27.80 -0.47
CA ARG A 127 -4.13 -28.22 -0.51
C ARG A 127 -3.53 -28.15 -1.91
N GLY A 128 -4.31 -28.42 -2.97
CA GLY A 128 -3.82 -28.46 -4.34
C GLY A 128 -3.33 -27.11 -4.87
N ILE A 129 -4.09 -26.04 -4.65
CA ILE A 129 -3.72 -24.68 -5.08
C ILE A 129 -2.53 -24.16 -4.25
N HIS A 130 -2.54 -24.38 -2.93
CA HIS A 130 -1.41 -24.00 -2.09
C HIS A 130 -0.11 -24.72 -2.48
N GLN A 131 -0.19 -26.02 -2.78
CA GLN A 131 0.95 -26.78 -3.25
C GLN A 131 1.43 -26.31 -4.63
N LEU A 132 0.52 -25.95 -5.53
CA LEU A 132 0.87 -25.36 -6.83
C LEU A 132 1.72 -24.09 -6.64
N PHE A 133 1.22 -23.11 -5.88
CA PHE A 133 1.94 -21.85 -5.64
C PHE A 133 3.28 -22.07 -4.94
N ARG A 134 3.33 -22.91 -3.89
CA ARG A 134 4.62 -23.26 -3.24
C ARG A 134 5.61 -23.90 -4.21
N SER A 135 5.15 -24.84 -5.05
CA SER A 135 5.99 -25.50 -6.05
C SER A 135 6.49 -24.58 -7.16
N SER A 136 5.83 -23.44 -7.37
CA SER A 136 6.25 -22.39 -8.32
C SER A 136 7.01 -21.25 -7.61
N GLY A 137 7.41 -21.42 -6.34
CA GLY A 137 8.30 -20.50 -5.63
C GLY A 137 7.61 -19.38 -4.85
N PHE A 138 6.30 -19.50 -4.58
CA PHE A 138 5.63 -18.56 -3.69
C PHE A 138 5.80 -18.95 -2.23
N GLU A 139 6.10 -17.97 -1.40
CA GLU A 139 6.18 -18.07 0.05
C GLU A 139 4.94 -17.45 0.70
N GLN A 140 4.48 -18.03 1.80
CA GLN A 140 3.42 -17.44 2.61
C GLN A 140 3.99 -16.29 3.46
N LYS A 141 3.47 -15.07 3.27
CA LYS A 141 3.94 -13.88 3.99
C LYS A 141 2.99 -13.43 5.10
N ALA A 142 1.69 -13.59 4.90
CA ALA A 142 0.69 -13.21 5.89
C ALA A 142 -0.51 -14.16 5.87
N THR A 143 -1.17 -14.25 7.02
CA THR A 143 -2.46 -14.91 7.17
C THR A 143 -3.39 -13.92 7.83
N ILE A 144 -4.54 -13.71 7.20
CA ILE A 144 -5.62 -12.90 7.72
C ILE A 144 -6.70 -13.86 8.22
N ASP A 145 -7.02 -13.75 9.51
CA ASP A 145 -7.99 -14.60 10.18
C ASP A 145 -9.42 -14.32 9.70
N GLU A 146 -10.29 -15.34 9.77
CA GLU A 146 -11.73 -15.29 9.49
C GLU A 146 -12.43 -14.11 10.18
N GLN A 147 -11.92 -13.67 11.33
CA GLN A 147 -12.47 -12.54 12.09
C GLN A 147 -12.59 -11.23 11.28
N PHE A 148 -11.76 -11.02 10.25
CA PHE A 148 -11.75 -9.77 9.49
C PHE A 148 -12.63 -9.79 8.25
N PHE A 149 -12.73 -10.94 7.57
CA PHE A 149 -13.38 -11.05 6.25
C PHE A 149 -14.45 -12.14 6.19
N GLY A 150 -14.74 -12.82 7.30
CA GLY A 150 -15.61 -14.01 7.35
C GLY A 150 -14.98 -15.25 6.69
N VAL A 151 -13.78 -15.12 6.11
CA VAL A 151 -12.99 -16.18 5.47
C VAL A 151 -11.51 -15.99 5.81
N SER A 152 -10.80 -17.10 6.03
CA SER A 152 -9.35 -17.06 6.26
C SER A 152 -8.65 -16.82 4.93
N ILE A 153 -7.79 -15.81 4.85
CA ILE A 153 -7.06 -15.45 3.62
C ILE A 153 -5.56 -15.64 3.86
N ILE A 154 -4.88 -16.32 2.94
CA ILE A 154 -3.44 -16.46 2.96
C ILE A 154 -2.85 -15.61 1.83
N GLN A 155 -1.96 -14.68 2.18
CA GLN A 155 -1.17 -13.96 1.20
C GLN A 155 0.10 -14.75 0.88
N MET A 156 0.26 -15.08 -0.40
CA MET A 156 1.47 -15.71 -0.92
C MET A 156 2.18 -14.78 -1.89
N VAL A 157 3.52 -14.76 -1.81
CA VAL A 157 4.38 -13.84 -2.55
C VAL A 157 5.55 -14.59 -3.18
N LYS A 158 5.84 -14.29 -4.44
CA LYS A 158 7.07 -14.69 -5.12
C LYS A 158 7.86 -13.45 -5.52
N VAL A 159 9.10 -13.38 -5.06
CA VAL A 159 10.04 -12.33 -5.49
C VAL A 159 10.53 -12.66 -6.90
N LEU A 160 10.35 -11.72 -7.84
CA LEU A 160 10.75 -11.86 -9.24
C LEU A 160 12.06 -11.11 -9.55
N ALA A 161 12.27 -9.98 -8.89
CA ALA A 161 13.47 -9.16 -8.94
C ALA A 161 13.64 -8.45 -7.59
N PRO A 162 14.82 -7.88 -7.29
CA PRO A 162 14.96 -7.00 -6.14
C PRO A 162 13.92 -5.88 -6.20
N THR A 163 13.22 -5.62 -5.10
CA THR A 163 12.24 -4.54 -5.05
C THR A 163 12.94 -3.21 -5.41
N PRO A 164 12.38 -2.39 -6.31
CA PRO A 164 12.99 -1.12 -6.69
C PRO A 164 13.23 -0.27 -5.45
N LEU A 165 14.41 0.34 -5.30
CA LEU A 165 14.74 1.22 -4.16
C LEU A 165 13.66 2.27 -3.91
N LYS A 166 13.12 2.86 -4.98
CA LYS A 166 12.02 3.84 -4.95
C LYS A 166 10.70 3.32 -4.33
N MET A 167 10.51 2.01 -4.26
CA MET A 167 9.34 1.33 -3.67
C MET A 167 9.65 0.73 -2.29
N ARG A 168 10.94 0.58 -1.94
CA ARG A 168 11.41 0.13 -0.61
C ARG A 168 11.53 1.28 0.37
N GLU A 169 11.78 2.48 -0.14
CA GLU A 169 12.01 3.69 0.64
C GLU A 169 10.72 4.49 0.73
N LYS A 170 10.33 4.85 1.95
CA LYS A 170 9.29 5.84 2.20
C LYS A 170 9.95 7.15 2.56
N LYS A 171 9.52 8.22 1.89
CA LYS A 171 10.10 9.56 1.99
C LYS A 171 9.12 10.50 2.68
N ILE A 172 9.57 11.12 3.75
CA ILE A 172 8.78 12.03 4.58
C ILE A 172 9.47 13.38 4.64
N ILE A 173 8.69 14.46 4.50
CA ILE A 173 9.17 15.82 4.72
C ILE A 173 8.31 16.50 5.79
N LEU A 174 8.96 17.11 6.79
CA LEU A 174 8.32 17.81 7.90
C LEU A 174 8.76 19.26 7.85
N ALA A 175 7.83 20.21 7.78
CA ALA A 175 8.12 21.63 7.68
C ALA A 175 7.40 22.43 8.76
N GLY A 176 8.11 23.42 9.32
CA GLY A 176 7.58 24.32 10.33
C GLY A 176 8.54 25.46 10.66
N GLU A 177 8.22 26.19 11.71
CA GLU A 177 9.04 27.27 12.26
C GLU A 177 9.83 26.81 13.50
N ALA A 178 10.95 27.48 13.76
CA ALA A 178 11.72 27.32 14.98
C ALA A 178 10.82 27.48 16.22
N GLY A 179 10.83 26.49 17.10
CA GLY A 179 9.98 26.43 18.29
C GLY A 179 8.76 25.51 18.16
N GLN A 180 8.34 25.13 16.94
CA GLN A 180 7.22 24.19 16.73
C GLN A 180 7.62 22.72 16.93
N GLY A 181 8.84 22.42 17.37
CA GLY A 181 9.24 21.06 17.71
C GLY A 181 9.47 20.12 16.52
N ILE A 182 9.70 20.63 15.30
CA ILE A 182 10.00 19.82 14.10
C ILE A 182 11.18 18.88 14.33
N LYS A 183 12.29 19.39 14.88
CA LYS A 183 13.48 18.59 15.18
C LYS A 183 13.18 17.43 16.13
N LEU A 184 12.42 17.71 17.20
CA LEU A 184 12.02 16.70 18.18
C LEU A 184 11.18 15.60 17.51
N MET A 185 10.15 16.01 16.78
CA MET A 185 9.26 15.10 16.05
C MET A 185 10.02 14.22 15.05
N ALA A 186 10.95 14.80 14.28
CA ALA A 186 11.74 14.08 13.29
C ALA A 186 12.66 13.03 13.95
N HIS A 187 13.32 13.38 15.05
CA HIS A 187 14.14 12.42 15.80
C HIS A 187 13.29 11.32 16.44
N THR A 188 12.14 11.66 17.03
CA THR A 188 11.22 10.66 17.61
C THR A 188 10.74 9.69 16.54
N LEU A 189 10.32 10.18 15.36
CA LEU A 189 9.92 9.33 14.24
C LEU A 189 11.07 8.44 13.76
N GLY A 190 12.27 8.99 13.60
CA GLY A 190 13.45 8.22 13.20
C GLY A 190 13.80 7.11 14.19
N ASN A 191 13.72 7.38 15.49
CA ASN A 191 13.99 6.39 16.53
C ASN A 191 12.94 5.26 16.54
N ILE A 192 11.66 5.61 16.42
CA ILE A 192 10.56 4.62 16.29
C ILE A 192 10.86 3.69 15.11
N LEU A 193 11.17 4.25 13.94
CA LEU A 193 11.45 3.48 12.72
C LEU A 193 12.70 2.59 12.87
N ALA A 194 13.78 3.13 13.46
CA ALA A 194 14.99 2.37 13.72
C ALA A 194 14.74 1.15 14.64
N LYS A 195 13.94 1.33 15.70
CA LYS A 195 13.56 0.21 16.58
C LYS A 195 12.64 -0.82 15.93
N MET A 196 11.92 -0.42 14.88
CA MET A 196 11.18 -1.34 14.01
C MET A 196 12.08 -2.05 12.99
N ASN A 197 13.41 -2.02 13.17
CA ASN A 197 14.43 -2.59 12.28
C ASN A 197 14.41 -2.01 10.86
N LYS A 198 13.98 -0.75 10.70
CA LYS A 198 14.13 -0.02 9.44
C LYS A 198 15.50 0.67 9.42
N GLU A 199 16.11 0.77 8.25
CA GLU A 199 17.16 1.78 8.06
C GLU A 199 16.52 3.15 7.92
N VAL A 200 17.15 4.16 8.52
CA VAL A 200 16.63 5.53 8.57
C VAL A 200 17.74 6.51 8.20
N SER A 201 17.46 7.41 7.28
CA SER A 201 18.27 8.59 6.98
C SER A 201 17.47 9.83 7.35
N LEU A 202 18.06 10.71 8.17
CA LEU A 202 17.42 11.94 8.63
C LEU A 202 18.32 13.14 8.37
N ASN A 203 17.84 14.09 7.57
CA ASN A 203 18.46 15.38 7.33
C ASN A 203 17.63 16.49 7.97
N ILE A 204 18.28 17.37 8.73
CA ILE A 204 17.65 18.57 9.30
C ILE A 204 18.22 19.80 8.60
N ILE A 205 17.34 20.56 7.97
CA ILE A 205 17.65 21.78 7.22
C ILE A 205 17.16 22.97 8.04
N TYR A 206 18.06 23.90 8.33
CA TYR A 206 17.77 25.13 9.06
C TYR A 206 18.07 26.35 8.20
N GLY A 207 17.19 27.35 8.25
CA GLY A 207 17.47 28.66 7.67
C GLY A 207 18.66 29.34 8.35
N ALA A 208 19.38 30.19 7.62
CA ALA A 208 20.56 30.92 8.11
C ALA A 208 20.25 31.99 9.20
N ALA A 209 18.98 32.12 9.62
CA ALA A 209 18.54 33.14 10.57
C ALA A 209 18.84 32.72 12.03
N VAL A 210 19.39 33.66 12.80
CA VAL A 210 19.88 33.42 14.17
C VAL A 210 18.74 33.31 15.20
N ARG A 211 17.55 33.87 14.92
CA ARG A 211 16.31 33.75 15.69
C ARG A 211 15.11 33.89 14.77
N GLY A 212 14.15 32.97 14.89
CA GLY A 212 13.03 32.88 13.96
C GLY A 212 13.54 32.39 12.60
N GLY A 213 13.09 31.22 12.18
CA GLY A 213 13.58 30.59 10.97
C GLY A 213 12.82 29.33 10.68
N GLU A 214 12.81 28.95 9.41
CA GLU A 214 12.17 27.73 8.93
C GLU A 214 13.06 26.54 9.27
N ILE A 215 12.41 25.46 9.70
CA ILE A 215 13.03 24.18 9.95
C ILE A 215 12.31 23.16 9.08
N THR A 216 13.09 22.47 8.25
CA THR A 216 12.63 21.33 7.47
C THR A 216 13.39 20.10 7.93
N ALA A 217 12.70 18.99 8.07
CA ALA A 217 13.31 17.67 8.26
C ALA A 217 12.92 16.77 7.10
N GLU A 218 13.92 16.15 6.47
CA GLU A 218 13.75 15.15 5.43
C GLU A 218 14.15 13.80 5.99
N LEU A 219 13.20 12.85 5.97
CA LEU A 219 13.39 11.51 6.52
C LEU A 219 13.11 10.47 5.44
N ILE A 220 14.03 9.53 5.27
CA ILE A 220 13.87 8.34 4.45
C ILE A 220 13.91 7.14 5.39
N TYR A 221 12.99 6.19 5.22
CA TYR A 221 13.10 4.89 5.89
C TYR A 221 12.83 3.73 4.95
N SER A 222 13.49 2.61 5.20
CA SER A 222 13.38 1.40 4.38
C SER A 222 13.58 0.12 5.20
N ASP A 223 13.02 -0.99 4.71
CA ASP A 223 13.34 -2.34 5.19
C ASP A 223 14.75 -2.82 4.77
N GLU A 224 15.37 -2.13 3.81
CA GLU A 224 16.67 -2.48 3.26
C GLU A 224 17.62 -1.28 3.27
N LYS A 225 18.81 -1.47 2.68
CA LYS A 225 19.85 -0.47 2.72
C LYS A 225 19.45 0.83 1.99
N ILE A 226 19.56 1.99 2.63
CA ILE A 226 19.39 3.31 2.01
C ILE A 226 20.68 3.67 1.25
N GLU A 227 20.60 3.71 -0.07
CA GLU A 227 21.76 4.06 -0.92
C GLU A 227 21.88 5.58 -1.15
N THR A 228 20.75 6.28 -1.24
CA THR A 228 20.71 7.72 -1.53
C THR A 228 19.92 8.47 -0.45
N PRO A 229 20.58 9.30 0.38
CA PRO A 229 19.92 10.00 1.48
C PRO A 229 19.20 11.30 1.06
N PHE A 230 18.94 11.50 -0.23
CA PHE A 230 18.33 12.71 -0.80
C PHE A 230 17.17 12.39 -1.73
N PHE A 231 16.16 13.26 -1.79
CA PHE A 231 15.02 13.11 -2.68
C PHE A 231 14.42 14.46 -3.10
N GLU A 232 13.82 14.50 -4.29
CA GLU A 232 13.15 15.71 -4.80
C GLU A 232 11.66 15.77 -4.43
N LYS A 233 11.01 14.60 -4.28
CA LYS A 233 9.58 14.47 -3.96
C LYS A 233 9.38 13.42 -2.88
N ALA A 234 8.70 13.82 -1.80
CA ALA A 234 8.29 12.95 -0.71
C ALA A 234 7.02 12.15 -1.05
N ASP A 235 6.79 11.06 -0.34
CA ASP A 235 5.50 10.37 -0.35
C ASP A 235 4.52 11.13 0.55
N VAL A 236 4.94 11.48 1.76
CA VAL A 236 4.12 12.20 2.75
C VAL A 236 4.81 13.47 3.22
N GLY A 237 4.08 14.58 3.25
CA GLY A 237 4.50 15.86 3.80
C GLY A 237 3.68 16.24 5.04
N LEU A 238 4.28 16.95 5.99
CA LEU A 238 3.60 17.62 7.10
C LEU A 238 4.02 19.08 7.13
N CYS A 239 3.05 20.01 7.19
CA CYS A 239 3.31 21.44 7.27
C CYS A 239 2.58 22.07 8.46
N LEU A 240 3.35 22.59 9.43
CA LEU A 240 2.82 23.23 10.64
C LEU A 240 2.85 24.77 10.61
N SER A 241 3.40 25.39 9.56
CA SER A 241 3.56 26.86 9.48
C SER A 241 3.22 27.43 8.10
N LYS A 242 2.93 28.73 8.04
CA LYS A 242 2.53 29.46 6.82
C LYS A 242 3.66 29.69 5.80
N SER A 243 4.82 29.05 5.96
CA SER A 243 6.00 29.37 5.16
C SER A 243 5.73 29.23 3.65
N LYS A 244 6.07 30.30 2.91
CA LYS A 244 6.02 30.35 1.44
C LYS A 244 7.27 29.76 0.75
N LYS A 245 8.32 29.45 1.53
CA LYS A 245 9.62 28.98 1.01
C LYS A 245 9.85 27.49 1.25
N ALA A 246 9.19 26.91 2.25
CA ALA A 246 9.14 25.48 2.47
C ALA A 246 8.18 24.85 1.44
N LEU A 247 8.63 24.71 0.19
CA LEU A 247 7.89 23.99 -0.83
C LEU A 247 7.87 22.50 -0.44
N VAL A 248 6.89 22.09 0.35
CA VAL A 248 6.65 20.70 0.70
C VAL A 248 6.17 19.97 -0.56
N ASN A 249 7.12 19.42 -1.32
CA ASN A 249 6.82 18.62 -2.51
C ASN A 249 6.56 17.16 -2.10
N ALA A 250 5.31 16.82 -1.86
CA ALA A 250 4.90 15.45 -1.52
C ALA A 250 3.73 14.96 -2.37
N LYS A 251 3.47 13.64 -2.35
CA LYS A 251 2.26 13.07 -2.98
C LYS A 251 1.02 13.36 -2.14
N GLU A 252 1.14 13.24 -0.82
CA GLU A 252 0.10 13.53 0.16
C GLU A 252 0.65 14.50 1.21
N ILE A 253 -0.14 15.48 1.65
CA ILE A 253 0.31 16.50 2.60
C ILE A 253 -0.69 16.64 3.75
N ILE A 254 -0.21 16.58 4.98
CA ILE A 254 -0.95 16.97 6.19
C ILE A 254 -0.61 18.43 6.51
N ILE A 255 -1.60 19.26 6.76
CA ILE A 255 -1.44 20.70 6.99
C ILE A 255 -2.17 21.10 8.27
N ASP A 256 -1.51 21.87 9.14
CA ASP A 256 -2.20 22.57 10.21
C ASP A 256 -3.15 23.64 9.62
N THR A 257 -4.41 23.71 10.04
CA THR A 257 -5.31 24.79 9.58
C THR A 257 -4.77 26.18 9.92
N ALA A 258 -3.98 26.30 10.99
CA ALA A 258 -3.25 27.53 11.32
C ALA A 258 -2.20 27.91 10.25
N ALA A 259 -1.67 26.93 9.52
CA ALA A 259 -0.71 27.11 8.42
C ALA A 259 -1.37 27.41 7.08
N CYS A 260 -2.50 26.79 6.76
CA CYS A 260 -3.29 27.13 5.56
C CYS A 260 -4.72 26.63 5.76
N ASN A 261 -5.66 27.57 5.85
CA ASN A 261 -7.09 27.27 5.99
C ASN A 261 -7.89 27.43 4.68
N GLN A 262 -7.20 27.63 3.55
CA GLN A 262 -7.83 27.81 2.24
C GLN A 262 -7.68 26.55 1.37
N GLU A 263 -8.59 26.37 0.42
CA GLU A 263 -8.47 25.36 -0.64
C GLU A 263 -7.20 25.58 -1.46
N CYS A 264 -6.65 24.51 -2.05
CA CYS A 264 -5.30 24.47 -2.62
C CYS A 264 -5.03 25.52 -3.71
N THR A 265 -6.08 26.06 -4.36
CA THR A 265 -6.01 27.12 -5.37
C THR A 265 -5.70 28.51 -4.79
N GLY A 266 -5.84 28.71 -3.47
CA GLY A 266 -5.54 29.97 -2.75
C GLY A 266 -4.32 29.91 -1.84
N CYS A 267 -3.64 28.76 -1.73
CA CYS A 267 -2.45 28.62 -0.89
C CYS A 267 -1.15 28.62 -1.72
N ASP A 268 -0.09 29.19 -1.15
CA ASP A 268 1.27 29.16 -1.71
C ASP A 268 1.92 27.74 -1.61
N ILE A 269 1.16 26.73 -1.19
CA ILE A 269 1.60 25.34 -1.02
C ILE A 269 1.07 24.52 -2.20
N ILE A 270 1.95 23.78 -2.88
CA ILE A 270 1.55 22.85 -3.95
C ILE A 270 0.89 21.62 -3.32
N CYS A 271 -0.44 21.61 -3.25
CA CYS A 271 -1.23 20.57 -2.58
C CYS A 271 -2.05 19.73 -3.58
N PRO A 272 -1.53 18.58 -4.06
CA PRO A 272 -2.30 17.68 -4.93
C PRO A 272 -3.38 16.89 -4.17
N VAL A 273 -3.14 16.53 -2.90
CA VAL A 273 -4.08 15.92 -1.94
C VAL A 273 -3.68 16.42 -0.55
N SER A 274 -4.57 17.11 0.16
CA SER A 274 -4.25 17.68 1.48
C SER A 274 -5.27 17.33 2.56
N ASP A 275 -4.75 16.75 3.64
CA ASP A 275 -5.43 16.50 4.90
C ASP A 275 -5.21 17.70 5.82
N ARG A 276 -6.27 18.39 6.24
CA ARG A 276 -6.18 19.61 7.04
C ARG A 276 -6.68 19.36 8.43
N VAL A 277 -5.78 19.45 9.41
CA VAL A 277 -6.10 19.15 10.80
C VAL A 277 -5.77 20.36 11.67
N PRO A 278 -6.67 20.82 12.56
CA PRO A 278 -6.45 22.02 13.36
C PRO A 278 -5.53 21.73 14.57
N PHE A 279 -4.31 21.25 14.33
CA PHE A 279 -3.39 20.80 15.39
C PHE A 279 -3.13 21.88 16.45
N SER A 280 -2.91 23.13 16.03
CA SER A 280 -2.71 24.26 16.95
C SER A 280 -3.91 24.50 17.86
N GLN A 281 -5.12 24.34 17.33
CA GLN A 281 -6.35 24.48 18.11
C GLN A 281 -6.53 23.30 19.06
N ILE A 282 -6.40 22.06 18.57
CA ILE A 282 -6.51 20.83 19.38
C ILE A 282 -5.52 20.87 20.55
N SER A 283 -4.27 21.29 20.30
CA SER A 283 -3.26 21.41 21.35
C SER A 283 -3.66 22.41 22.44
N SER A 284 -4.33 23.51 22.05
CA SER A 284 -4.79 24.53 22.98
C SER A 284 -6.01 24.04 23.78
N ASP A 285 -7.00 23.46 23.09
CA ASP A 285 -8.30 23.10 23.66
C ASP A 285 -8.21 21.81 24.52
N GLU A 286 -7.51 20.78 24.04
CA GLU A 286 -7.47 19.45 24.68
C GLU A 286 -6.25 19.22 25.58
N PHE A 287 -5.20 20.03 25.43
CA PHE A 287 -3.95 19.90 26.18
C PHE A 287 -3.55 21.16 26.95
N ASN A 288 -4.34 22.24 26.87
CA ASN A 288 -4.09 23.52 27.55
C ASN A 288 -2.67 24.07 27.32
N SER A 289 -2.05 23.71 26.19
CA SER A 289 -0.67 24.13 25.90
C SER A 289 -0.33 23.98 24.42
N PRO A 290 0.28 25.00 23.78
CA PRO A 290 0.67 24.93 22.37
C PRO A 290 1.90 24.05 22.11
N VAL A 291 2.53 23.49 23.15
CA VAL A 291 3.77 22.72 23.01
C VAL A 291 3.55 21.30 22.44
N PHE A 292 2.30 20.83 22.37
CA PHE A 292 1.95 19.47 21.97
C PHE A 292 1.54 19.32 20.50
N VAL A 293 1.49 20.43 19.74
CA VAL A 293 1.13 20.44 18.31
C VAL A 293 1.91 19.40 17.51
N ASN A 294 3.22 19.31 17.73
CA ASN A 294 4.09 18.36 17.04
C ASN A 294 3.79 16.91 17.39
N MET A 295 3.40 16.61 18.64
CA MET A 295 3.09 15.25 19.07
C MET A 295 1.73 14.80 18.55
N ILE A 296 0.75 15.70 18.49
CA ILE A 296 -0.55 15.41 17.85
C ILE A 296 -0.33 15.16 16.35
N ALA A 297 0.45 16.03 15.69
CA ALA A 297 0.77 15.87 14.27
C ALA A 297 1.55 14.58 13.99
N LEU A 298 2.48 14.19 14.86
CA LEU A 298 3.18 12.90 14.78
C LEU A 298 2.20 11.72 14.85
N GLY A 299 1.20 11.79 15.73
CA GLY A 299 0.13 10.79 15.80
C GLY A 299 -0.60 10.61 14.47
N ARG A 300 -1.04 11.72 13.87
CA ARG A 300 -1.73 11.70 12.56
C ARG A 300 -0.82 11.17 11.46
N LEU A 301 0.45 11.57 11.47
CA LEU A 301 1.46 11.07 10.52
C LEU A 301 1.65 9.56 10.63
N LEU A 302 1.78 9.02 11.86
CA LEU A 302 1.91 7.57 12.10
C LEU A 302 0.70 6.79 11.57
N SER A 303 -0.51 7.33 11.73
CA SER A 303 -1.74 6.76 11.20
C SER A 303 -1.73 6.73 9.67
N MET A 304 -1.35 7.84 9.04
CA MET A 304 -1.27 7.97 7.57
C MET A 304 -0.25 7.00 6.95
N ILE A 305 0.90 6.79 7.58
CA ILE A 305 1.93 5.86 7.09
C ILE A 305 1.69 4.40 7.54
N GLY A 306 0.60 4.12 8.26
CA GLY A 306 0.18 2.77 8.65
C GLY A 306 1.01 2.12 9.76
N ILE A 307 1.69 2.90 10.60
CA ILE A 307 2.46 2.38 11.73
C ILE A 307 1.55 2.23 12.95
N LYS A 308 1.37 0.99 13.39
CA LYS A 308 0.57 0.64 14.57
C LYS A 308 1.23 1.14 15.85
N ILE A 309 0.59 2.10 16.51
CA ILE A 309 1.09 2.71 17.76
C ILE A 309 1.10 1.75 18.94
N GLU A 310 0.34 0.65 18.89
CA GLU A 310 0.30 -0.39 19.92
C GLU A 310 1.64 -1.13 20.03
N ALA A 311 2.42 -1.15 18.96
CA ALA A 311 3.74 -1.78 18.92
C ALA A 311 4.88 -0.85 19.41
N ILE A 312 4.57 0.40 19.77
CA ILE A 312 5.58 1.42 20.13
C ILE A 312 5.65 1.58 21.65
N ASP A 313 6.84 1.42 22.23
CA ASP A 313 7.10 1.77 23.62
C ASP A 313 7.50 3.25 23.76
N PHE A 314 6.49 4.12 23.79
CA PHE A 314 6.67 5.58 23.94
C PHE A 314 7.44 6.00 25.19
N ARG A 315 7.52 5.15 26.24
CA ARG A 315 8.30 5.47 27.44
C ARG A 315 9.80 5.48 27.17
N SER A 316 10.23 4.76 26.15
CA SER A 316 11.63 4.70 25.75
C SER A 316 11.98 5.68 24.63
N GLU A 317 10.99 6.23 23.93
CA GLU A 317 11.16 7.14 22.77
C GLU A 317 11.07 8.62 23.12
N LEU A 318 10.31 8.94 24.15
CA LEU A 318 10.02 10.33 24.53
C LEU A 318 10.91 10.74 25.69
N HIS A 319 11.40 11.98 25.64
CA HIS A 319 12.07 12.60 26.78
C HIS A 319 11.17 12.53 28.02
N ALA A 320 11.79 12.34 29.20
CA ALA A 320 11.07 12.21 30.47
C ALA A 320 10.16 13.40 30.79
N ARG A 321 10.46 14.59 30.22
CA ARG A 321 9.64 15.78 30.38
C ARG A 321 8.37 15.67 29.52
N PHE A 322 7.20 15.75 30.17
CA PHE A 322 5.87 15.64 29.55
C PHE A 322 5.61 14.30 28.86
N GLN A 323 6.23 13.22 29.34
CA GLN A 323 6.15 11.91 28.69
C GLN A 323 4.71 11.39 28.58
N GLU A 324 3.91 11.54 29.65
CA GLU A 324 2.52 11.10 29.67
C GLU A 324 1.65 11.93 28.72
N GLU A 325 1.80 13.25 28.76
CA GLU A 325 1.06 14.17 27.90
C GLU A 325 1.44 14.03 26.43
N ASN A 326 2.73 13.84 26.12
CA ASN A 326 3.20 13.56 24.77
C ASN A 326 2.64 12.23 24.25
N THR A 327 2.60 11.19 25.09
CA THR A 327 2.00 9.90 24.72
C THR A 327 0.50 10.07 24.46
N ARG A 328 -0.20 10.84 25.29
CA ARG A 328 -1.62 11.17 25.09
C ARG A 328 -1.84 11.96 23.80
N ALA A 329 -0.98 12.92 23.49
CA ALA A 329 -1.04 13.73 22.27
C ALA A 329 -0.86 12.89 21.00
N ILE A 330 0.12 11.99 20.98
CA ILE A 330 0.34 11.06 19.85
C ILE A 330 -0.88 10.15 19.67
N LYS A 331 -1.40 9.56 20.75
CA LYS A 331 -2.60 8.71 20.67
C LYS A 331 -3.81 9.46 20.14
N TYR A 332 -4.04 10.68 20.62
CA TYR A 332 -5.14 11.52 20.18
C TYR A 332 -5.03 11.82 18.67
N GLY A 333 -3.86 12.27 18.21
CA GLY A 333 -3.62 12.55 16.80
C GLY A 333 -3.75 11.31 15.90
N TYR A 334 -3.36 10.14 16.40
CA TYR A 334 -3.48 8.87 15.66
C TYR A 334 -4.94 8.47 15.43
N THR A 335 -5.79 8.68 16.43
CA THR A 335 -7.23 8.36 16.39
C THR A 335 -8.09 9.50 15.86
N TYR A 336 -7.50 10.64 15.47
CA TYR A 336 -8.24 11.78 14.97
C TYR A 336 -9.00 11.37 13.70
N GLN A 337 -10.33 11.50 13.74
CA GLN A 337 -11.23 11.28 12.61
C GLN A 337 -11.90 12.63 12.32
N ASP A 338 -11.90 13.02 11.04
CA ASP A 338 -12.46 14.29 10.56
C ASP A 338 -13.97 14.40 10.73
#